data_AF-A0A6I3UYS7-F1
#
_entry.id   AF-A0A6I3UYS7-F1
#
_cell.length_a   1.000
_cell.length_b   1.000
_cell.length_c   1.000
_cell.angle_alpha   90.00
_cell.angle_beta   90.00
_cell.angle_gamma   90.00
#
_symmetry.space_group_name_H-M   'P 1'
#
loop_
_entity.id
_entity.type
_entity.pdbx_description
1 polymer ?
#
loop_
_entity_poly.entity_id
_entity_poly.type
_entity_poly.pdbx_seq_one_letter_code
_entity_poly.pdbx_strand_id
1 'polypeptide(L)'
;MTPEKNGSYKRNNSSLIYRDLIFLDYDDIQGTTEDFIEAVSSALFGYSYILYPTIKHSIEKPRFRLVVKSNNVMNEATYKQVVKEIADKIGLPFDMASLTWSQLQGLPVTTGDPASYQKIVEHGLDYPVPQTTAEPVKQNAASLPYTPRPSGQKSMTMRIIDTLFNGFGDEGGRNVALTRFVGLLFNKWVDCDLETAYELTKIANSVTVEPLPIEELDRTFSSIARAEYRKRG
;
A
#
# COMPACT_ATOMS: atom_id res chain seq x y z
N MET A 1 8.50 -2.72 -15.25
CA MET A 1 8.81 -3.36 -13.97
C MET A 1 8.93 -4.85 -14.20
N THR A 2 9.98 -5.50 -13.69
CA THR A 2 10.15 -6.95 -13.84
C THR A 2 9.47 -7.65 -12.65
N PRO A 3 8.54 -8.59 -12.88
CA PRO A 3 7.93 -9.34 -11.79
C PRO A 3 8.96 -10.23 -11.09
N GLU A 4 8.74 -10.52 -9.81
CA GLU A 4 9.48 -11.56 -9.09
C GLU A 4 9.22 -12.94 -9.73
N LYS A 5 10.04 -13.95 -9.38
CA LYS A 5 9.92 -15.32 -9.92
C LYS A 5 8.53 -15.95 -9.71
N ASN A 6 7.76 -15.45 -8.75
CA ASN A 6 6.39 -15.89 -8.44
C ASN A 6 5.29 -15.08 -9.15
N GLY A 7 5.65 -14.13 -10.02
CA GLY A 7 4.70 -13.25 -10.72
C GLY A 7 4.19 -12.06 -9.89
N SER A 8 4.65 -11.90 -8.65
CA SER A 8 4.30 -10.75 -7.81
C SER A 8 5.14 -9.51 -8.17
N TYR A 9 4.55 -8.33 -7.99
CA TYR A 9 5.24 -7.05 -8.11
C TYR A 9 5.47 -6.49 -6.70
N LYS A 10 6.72 -6.46 -6.27
CA LYS A 10 7.11 -5.83 -5.00
C LYS A 10 7.85 -4.54 -5.30
N ARG A 11 7.44 -3.46 -4.63
CA ARG A 11 8.18 -2.20 -4.70
C ARG A 11 9.53 -2.39 -3.98
N ASN A 12 10.60 -2.12 -4.71
CA ASN A 12 11.97 -2.05 -4.22
C ASN A 12 12.69 -0.86 -4.90
N ASN A 13 13.90 -0.54 -4.46
CA ASN A 13 14.69 0.57 -5.01
C ASN A 13 14.87 0.45 -6.53
N SER A 14 15.06 -0.76 -7.06
CA SER A 14 15.22 -1.01 -8.51
C SER A 14 13.94 -0.80 -9.34
N SER A 15 12.77 -0.86 -8.70
CA SER A 15 11.47 -0.72 -9.36
C SER A 15 10.93 0.71 -9.36
N LEU A 16 11.38 1.56 -8.41
CA LEU A 16 10.91 2.94 -8.30
C LEU A 16 11.64 3.82 -9.31
N ILE A 17 10.89 4.32 -10.30
CA ILE A 17 11.43 5.02 -11.47
C ILE A 17 11.79 6.46 -11.12
N TYR A 18 10.89 7.18 -10.45
CA TYR A 18 11.11 8.56 -10.04
C TYR A 18 10.24 8.94 -8.82
N ARG A 19 10.54 10.11 -8.24
CA ARG A 19 9.72 10.82 -7.24
C ARG A 19 9.50 12.25 -7.69
N ASP A 20 8.32 12.78 -7.40
CA ASP A 20 7.89 14.17 -7.65
C ASP A 20 7.57 14.94 -6.35
N LEU A 21 7.80 14.28 -5.20
CA LEU A 21 7.64 14.83 -3.86
C LEU A 21 8.86 14.47 -3.00
N ILE A 22 9.26 15.41 -2.16
CA ILE A 22 10.38 15.28 -1.23
C ILE A 22 9.80 15.10 0.18
N PHE A 23 10.26 14.09 0.91
CA PHE A 23 9.75 13.77 2.24
C PHE A 23 10.87 13.84 3.27
N LEU A 24 10.61 14.52 4.38
CA LEU A 24 11.45 14.52 5.58
C LEU A 24 10.59 14.17 6.79
N ASP A 25 11.03 13.17 7.55
CA ASP A 25 10.43 12.81 8.83
C ASP A 25 11.23 13.43 9.98
N TYR A 26 10.52 14.09 10.89
CA TYR A 26 11.06 14.69 12.10
C TYR A 26 10.40 14.03 13.31
N ASP A 27 11.14 13.23 14.07
CA ASP A 27 10.64 12.56 15.27
C ASP A 27 11.46 12.84 16.55
N ASP A 28 12.55 13.59 16.42
CA ASP A 28 13.41 14.09 17.49
C ASP A 28 13.49 15.63 17.43
N ILE A 29 12.33 16.28 17.58
CA ILE A 29 12.24 17.75 17.60
C ILE A 29 12.66 18.26 18.96
N GLN A 30 13.76 18.99 18.99
CA GLN A 30 14.28 19.67 20.18
C GLN A 30 13.67 21.08 20.25
N GLY A 31 13.19 21.48 21.43
CA GLY A 31 12.50 22.77 21.62
C GLY A 31 10.99 22.68 21.47
N THR A 32 10.34 23.82 21.17
CA THR A 32 8.87 23.86 21.03
C THR A 32 8.43 23.47 19.61
N THR A 33 7.16 23.10 19.47
CA THR A 33 6.58 22.81 18.14
C THR A 33 6.55 24.07 17.29
N GLU A 34 6.34 25.21 17.92
CA GLU A 34 6.31 26.54 17.32
C GLU A 34 7.68 26.92 16.73
N ASP A 35 8.77 26.74 17.51
CA ASP A 35 10.14 27.00 17.02
C ASP A 35 10.47 26.12 15.81
N PHE A 36 10.05 24.85 15.84
CA PHE A 36 10.22 23.92 14.72
C PHE A 36 9.46 24.39 13.47
N ILE A 37 8.18 24.77 13.63
CA ILE A 37 7.37 25.29 12.51
C ILE A 37 7.99 26.58 11.95
N GLU A 38 8.48 27.47 12.81
CA GLU A 38 9.14 28.70 12.40
C GLU A 38 10.43 28.42 11.60
N ALA A 39 11.26 27.47 12.06
CA ALA A 39 12.46 27.05 11.35
C ALA A 39 12.14 26.49 9.95
N VAL A 40 11.12 25.64 9.83
CA VAL A 40 10.67 25.08 8.55
C VAL A 40 10.14 26.18 7.62
N SER A 41 9.25 27.05 8.13
CA SER A 41 8.65 28.13 7.34
C SER A 41 9.67 29.16 6.86
N SER A 42 10.67 29.47 7.69
CA SER A 42 11.77 30.37 7.33
C SER A 42 12.68 29.76 6.27
N ALA A 43 13.05 28.49 6.42
CA ALA A 43 13.93 27.78 5.49
C ALA A 43 13.28 27.55 4.11
N LEU A 44 11.95 27.40 4.07
CA LEU A 44 11.18 27.12 2.87
C LEU A 44 10.29 28.28 2.41
N PHE A 45 10.60 29.51 2.85
CA PHE A 45 9.84 30.69 2.49
C PHE A 45 9.67 30.82 0.96
N GLY A 46 8.41 30.94 0.52
CA GLY A 46 8.05 31.06 -0.89
C GLY A 46 7.90 29.74 -1.66
N TYR A 47 8.11 28.59 -1.02
CA TYR A 47 7.91 27.27 -1.65
C TYR A 47 6.65 26.56 -1.14
N SER A 48 6.08 25.71 -2.00
CA SER A 48 4.95 24.85 -1.65
C SER A 48 5.39 23.68 -0.77
N TYR A 49 4.82 23.58 0.43
CA TYR A 49 5.03 22.43 1.31
C TYR A 49 3.80 22.11 2.17
N ILE A 50 3.76 20.89 2.68
CA ILE A 50 2.80 20.44 3.68
C ILE A 50 3.57 19.94 4.89
N LEU A 51 3.21 20.41 6.08
CA LEU A 51 3.74 19.92 7.35
C LEU A 51 2.59 19.34 8.17
N TYR A 52 2.72 18.08 8.60
CA TYR A 52 1.64 17.43 9.35
C TYR A 52 2.11 16.44 10.41
N PRO A 53 1.37 16.27 11.52
CA PRO A 53 1.66 15.30 12.55
C PRO A 53 1.61 13.86 12.02
N THR A 54 2.54 13.01 12.47
CA THR A 54 2.52 11.57 12.18
C THR A 54 1.60 10.81 13.15
N ILE A 55 1.29 9.54 12.87
CA ILE A 55 0.43 8.69 13.74
C ILE A 55 0.91 8.66 15.20
N LYS A 56 2.22 8.69 15.42
CA LYS A 56 2.83 8.60 16.77
C LYS A 56 3.09 9.97 17.40
N HIS A 57 2.57 11.04 16.82
CA HIS A 57 2.72 12.39 17.36
C HIS A 57 2.04 12.52 18.73
N SER A 58 2.71 13.19 19.67
CA SER A 58 2.12 13.70 20.90
C SER A 58 2.71 15.08 21.23
N ILE A 59 2.03 15.83 22.10
CA ILE A 59 2.52 17.16 22.55
C ILE A 59 3.90 17.04 23.22
N GLU A 60 4.12 15.98 24.00
CA GLU A 60 5.38 15.73 24.73
C GLU A 60 6.51 15.22 23.82
N LYS A 61 6.17 14.57 22.71
CA LYS A 61 7.11 14.00 21.74
C LYS A 61 6.63 14.37 20.34
N PRO A 62 6.79 15.63 19.93
CA PRO A 62 6.30 16.11 18.65
C PRO A 62 6.97 15.35 17.52
N ARG A 63 6.14 14.84 16.60
CA ARG A 63 6.58 14.16 15.38
C ARG A 63 5.84 14.70 14.17
N PHE A 64 6.56 15.12 13.16
CA PHE A 64 6.01 15.71 11.96
C PHE A 64 6.61 15.10 10.71
N ARG A 65 5.83 15.14 9.63
CA ARG A 65 6.28 14.85 8.28
C ARG A 65 6.18 16.13 7.47
N LEU A 66 7.29 16.49 6.84
CA LEU A 66 7.39 17.57 5.88
C LEU A 66 7.36 16.98 4.47
N VAL A 67 6.50 17.54 3.62
CA VAL A 67 6.37 17.17 2.21
C VAL A 67 6.56 18.42 1.37
N VAL A 68 7.62 18.44 0.56
CA VAL A 68 7.93 19.57 -0.33
C VAL A 68 7.64 19.15 -1.77
N LYS A 69 6.90 19.99 -2.50
CA LYS A 69 6.60 19.75 -3.91
C LYS A 69 7.80 20.15 -4.76
N SER A 70 8.30 19.25 -5.62
CA SER A 70 9.40 19.57 -6.55
C SER A 70 8.87 20.07 -7.89
N ASN A 71 9.67 20.89 -8.59
CA ASN A 71 9.31 21.42 -9.90
C ASN A 71 9.55 20.42 -11.05
N ASN A 72 10.19 19.29 -10.75
CA ASN A 72 10.46 18.21 -11.69
C ASN A 72 10.59 16.86 -10.95
N VAL A 73 10.53 15.78 -11.71
CA VAL A 73 10.80 14.43 -11.20
C VAL A 73 12.28 14.24 -10.89
N MET A 74 12.58 13.39 -9.90
CA MET A 74 13.94 13.08 -9.45
C MET A 74 14.20 11.58 -9.56
N ASN A 75 15.46 11.21 -9.82
CA ASN A 75 15.97 9.87 -9.56
C ASN A 75 16.45 9.72 -8.11
N GLU A 76 16.93 8.53 -7.73
CA GLU A 76 17.41 8.26 -6.36
C GLU A 76 18.54 9.20 -5.91
N ALA A 77 19.51 9.49 -6.79
CA ALA A 77 20.66 10.32 -6.45
C ALA A 77 20.24 11.77 -6.22
N THR A 78 19.47 12.35 -7.14
CA THR A 78 18.94 13.72 -7.02
C THR A 78 18.03 13.83 -5.79
N TYR A 79 17.15 12.86 -5.55
CA TYR A 79 16.29 12.85 -4.37
C TYR A 79 17.09 12.90 -3.07
N LYS A 80 18.09 12.02 -2.92
CA LYS A 80 18.94 12.00 -1.71
C LYS A 80 19.72 13.30 -1.52
N GLN A 81 20.18 13.91 -2.62
CA GLN A 81 20.86 15.20 -2.58
C GLN A 81 19.92 16.31 -2.12
N VAL A 82 18.73 16.40 -2.70
CA VAL A 82 17.74 17.45 -2.39
C VAL A 82 17.20 17.29 -0.97
N VAL A 83 16.97 16.06 -0.49
CA VAL A 83 16.60 15.82 0.93
C VAL A 83 17.65 16.39 1.88
N LYS A 84 18.94 16.15 1.60
CA LYS A 84 20.02 16.71 2.42
C LYS A 84 20.08 18.22 2.33
N GLU A 85 19.98 18.79 1.14
CA GLU A 85 19.97 20.25 0.94
C GLU A 85 18.84 20.92 1.75
N ILE A 86 17.62 20.36 1.73
CA ILE A 86 16.50 20.88 2.51
C ILE A 86 16.76 20.70 4.01
N ALA A 87 17.24 19.54 4.44
CA ALA A 87 17.57 19.31 5.85
C ALA A 87 18.63 20.30 6.36
N ASP A 88 19.68 20.55 5.56
CA ASP A 88 20.75 21.49 5.88
C ASP A 88 20.23 22.93 5.96
N LYS A 89 19.29 23.33 5.08
CA LYS A 89 18.64 24.65 5.11
C LYS A 89 17.77 24.83 6.37
N ILE A 90 17.07 23.78 6.78
CA ILE A 90 16.25 23.80 8.01
C ILE A 90 17.16 23.79 9.25
N GLY A 91 18.31 23.13 9.18
CA GLY A 91 19.32 23.12 10.23
C GLY A 91 18.94 22.26 11.45
N LEU A 92 17.96 21.36 11.30
CA LEU A 92 17.45 20.50 12.37
C LEU A 92 17.69 19.02 12.04
N PRO A 93 17.91 18.16 13.05
CA PRO A 93 18.04 16.73 12.84
C PRO A 93 16.75 16.15 12.25
N PHE A 94 16.90 15.18 11.34
CA PHE A 94 15.79 14.47 10.70
C PHE A 94 16.07 12.96 10.66
N ASP A 95 15.03 12.15 10.50
CA ASP A 95 15.18 10.70 10.39
C ASP A 95 15.86 10.34 9.05
N MET A 96 17.03 9.72 9.14
CA MET A 96 17.83 9.25 8.00
C MET A 96 17.08 8.22 7.14
N ALA A 97 16.03 7.57 7.66
CA ALA A 97 15.13 6.75 6.86
C ALA A 97 14.47 7.54 5.71
N SER A 98 14.39 8.87 5.82
CA SER A 98 13.93 9.78 4.75
C SER A 98 14.76 9.68 3.46
N LEU A 99 16.02 9.22 3.56
CA LEU A 99 16.90 8.97 2.41
C LEU A 99 16.64 7.63 1.71
N THR A 100 15.78 6.78 2.25
CA THR A 100 15.46 5.48 1.65
C THR A 100 14.57 5.65 0.43
N TRP A 101 15.13 5.37 -0.76
CA TRP A 101 14.51 5.67 -2.05
C TRP A 101 13.11 5.08 -2.19
N SER A 102 12.94 3.77 -1.94
CA SER A 102 11.63 3.12 -2.00
C SER A 102 10.92 3.03 -0.63
N GLN A 103 11.09 4.03 0.26
CA GLN A 103 10.33 4.09 1.53
C GLN A 103 8.89 4.53 1.33
N LEU A 104 7.94 3.87 1.99
CA LEU A 104 6.51 4.23 1.91
C LEU A 104 6.30 5.40 2.86
N GLN A 105 5.54 6.39 2.40
CA GLN A 105 5.23 7.57 3.17
C GLN A 105 3.74 7.58 3.47
N GLY A 106 3.41 7.73 4.75
CA GLY A 106 2.02 7.78 5.21
C GLY A 106 1.40 9.15 4.95
N LEU A 107 0.14 9.14 4.50
CA LEU A 107 -0.67 10.35 4.35
C LEU A 107 -1.03 10.94 5.73
N PRO A 108 -1.47 12.22 5.78
CA PRO A 108 -2.01 12.81 6.99
C PRO A 108 -3.12 11.94 7.57
N VAL A 109 -2.98 11.57 8.85
CA VAL A 109 -3.91 10.71 9.56
C VAL A 109 -3.90 11.07 11.04
N THR A 110 -5.06 10.99 11.67
CA THR A 110 -5.23 11.19 13.11
C THR A 110 -5.97 10.01 13.70
N THR A 111 -5.56 9.59 14.90
CA THR A 111 -6.30 8.64 15.74
C THR A 111 -7.04 9.33 16.87
N GLY A 112 -6.83 10.64 17.04
CA GLY A 112 -7.48 11.48 18.05
C GLY A 112 -8.61 12.33 17.46
N ASP A 113 -8.96 13.41 18.16
CA ASP A 113 -9.98 14.34 17.69
C ASP A 113 -9.52 15.06 16.40
N PRO A 114 -10.25 14.91 15.27
CA PRO A 114 -9.94 15.60 14.04
C PRO A 114 -9.85 17.13 14.16
N ALA A 115 -10.59 17.74 15.10
CA ALA A 115 -10.56 19.19 15.30
C ALA A 115 -9.21 19.67 15.89
N SER A 116 -8.49 18.79 16.59
CA SER A 116 -7.15 19.05 17.14
C SER A 116 -6.02 18.75 16.16
N TYR A 117 -6.30 18.07 15.06
CA TYR A 117 -5.29 17.72 14.07
C TYR A 117 -4.95 18.92 13.19
N GLN A 118 -3.87 19.61 13.54
CA GLN A 118 -3.40 20.76 12.77
C GLN A 118 -2.37 20.32 11.73
N LYS A 119 -2.66 20.65 10.47
CA LYS A 119 -1.71 20.55 9.35
C LYS A 119 -1.47 21.93 8.78
N ILE A 120 -0.26 22.18 8.34
CA ILE A 120 0.11 23.41 7.64
C ILE A 120 0.22 23.07 6.16
N VAL A 121 -0.42 23.90 5.33
CA VAL A 121 -0.38 23.78 3.87
C VAL A 121 0.03 25.14 3.33
N GLU A 122 1.28 25.24 2.91
CA GLU A 122 1.81 26.44 2.28
C GLU A 122 1.77 26.31 0.76
N HIS A 123 1.27 27.36 0.12
CA HIS A 123 1.17 27.46 -1.33
C HIS A 123 2.17 28.49 -1.85
N GLY A 124 3.22 28.01 -2.50
CA GLY A 124 4.26 28.81 -3.12
C GLY A 124 4.75 28.20 -4.43
N LEU A 125 5.98 28.51 -4.81
CA LEU A 125 6.64 27.90 -5.97
C LEU A 125 6.99 26.44 -5.70
N ASP A 126 7.09 25.64 -6.75
CA ASP A 126 7.65 24.29 -6.64
C ASP A 126 9.16 24.38 -6.37
N TYR A 127 9.67 23.52 -5.50
CA TYR A 127 11.08 23.52 -5.10
C TYR A 127 11.98 23.14 -6.29
N PRO A 128 13.03 23.92 -6.58
CA PRO A 128 13.90 23.65 -7.70
C PRO A 128 14.73 22.40 -7.44
N VAL A 129 14.64 21.42 -8.34
CA VAL A 129 15.51 20.25 -8.30
C VAL A 129 16.42 20.22 -9.52
N PRO A 130 17.69 19.76 -9.39
CA PRO A 130 18.58 19.59 -10.53
C PRO A 130 17.91 18.75 -11.60
N GLN A 131 17.93 19.23 -12.85
CA GLN A 131 17.46 18.41 -13.94
C GLN A 131 18.36 17.18 -14.01
N THR A 132 17.78 16.03 -13.73
CA THR A 132 18.46 14.78 -14.02
C THR A 132 18.62 14.75 -15.54
N THR A 133 19.86 14.81 -16.03
CA THR A 133 20.21 14.26 -17.35
C THR A 133 20.08 12.74 -17.25
N ALA A 134 18.88 12.26 -16.96
CA ALA A 134 18.53 10.93 -17.33
C ALA A 134 18.61 10.98 -18.85
N GLU A 135 19.52 10.21 -19.45
CA GLU A 135 19.22 9.64 -20.76
C GLU A 135 17.74 9.26 -20.69
N PRO A 136 16.90 9.67 -21.67
CA PRO A 136 15.49 9.36 -21.63
C PRO A 136 15.44 7.90 -21.30
N VAL A 137 15.00 7.57 -20.07
CA VAL A 137 14.79 6.19 -19.67
C VAL A 137 14.00 5.72 -20.84
N LYS A 138 14.56 4.80 -21.65
CA LYS A 138 13.80 4.21 -22.73
C LYS A 138 12.56 3.82 -21.99
N GLN A 139 11.47 4.56 -22.24
CA GLN A 139 10.16 4.09 -21.92
C GLN A 139 10.19 2.86 -22.80
N ASN A 140 10.56 1.72 -22.22
CA ASN A 140 10.06 0.47 -22.70
C ASN A 140 8.58 0.79 -22.70
N ALA A 141 8.09 1.06 -23.91
CA ALA A 141 6.73 1.38 -24.26
C ALA A 141 5.91 0.12 -23.94
N ALA A 142 5.87 -0.12 -22.65
CA ALA A 142 5.33 -1.18 -21.87
C ALA A 142 4.89 -0.53 -20.54
N SER A 143 4.49 0.74 -20.57
CA SER A 143 3.07 0.95 -20.33
C SER A 143 2.35 0.10 -21.36
N LEU A 144 2.17 -1.19 -21.05
CA LEU A 144 1.01 -1.85 -21.59
C LEU A 144 -0.11 -0.87 -21.22
N PRO A 145 -0.89 -0.33 -22.18
CA PRO A 145 -2.13 0.32 -21.80
C PRO A 145 -2.76 -0.61 -20.78
N TYR A 146 -3.26 -0.08 -19.66
CA TYR A 146 -4.08 -0.90 -18.78
C TYR A 146 -5.09 -1.60 -19.69
N THR A 147 -4.82 -2.87 -19.98
CA THR A 147 -5.73 -3.70 -20.72
C THR A 147 -6.69 -4.09 -19.62
N PRO A 148 -7.89 -3.49 -19.56
CA PRO A 148 -8.92 -4.04 -18.68
C PRO A 148 -8.90 -5.54 -18.89
N ARG A 149 -8.89 -6.29 -17.79
CA ARG A 149 -8.93 -7.75 -17.86
C ARG A 149 -9.99 -8.10 -18.90
N PRO A 150 -9.70 -8.97 -19.89
CA PRO A 150 -10.67 -9.32 -20.91
C PRO A 150 -12.00 -9.58 -20.22
N SER A 151 -13.03 -8.84 -20.65
CA SER A 151 -14.33 -8.79 -19.99
C SER A 151 -14.80 -10.22 -19.71
N GLY A 152 -14.84 -10.60 -18.43
CA GLY A 152 -15.19 -11.96 -18.00
C GLY A 152 -14.25 -12.58 -16.95
N GLN A 153 -12.97 -12.17 -16.87
CA GLN A 153 -12.05 -12.72 -15.85
C GLN A 153 -12.13 -11.96 -14.52
N LYS A 154 -13.00 -12.44 -13.61
CA LYS A 154 -13.11 -11.94 -12.22
C LYS A 154 -11.77 -12.09 -11.48
N SER A 155 -11.41 -11.10 -10.65
CA SER A 155 -10.24 -11.20 -9.77
C SER A 155 -10.40 -12.29 -8.74
N MET A 156 -9.30 -12.77 -8.13
CA MET A 156 -9.37 -13.84 -7.13
C MET A 156 -10.29 -13.45 -5.96
N THR A 157 -10.11 -12.24 -5.45
CA THR A 157 -10.97 -11.65 -4.42
C THR A 157 -12.42 -11.57 -4.89
N MET A 158 -12.67 -11.12 -6.12
CA MET A 158 -14.03 -11.05 -6.65
C MET A 158 -14.65 -12.43 -6.81
N ARG A 159 -13.88 -13.48 -7.15
CA ARG A 159 -14.38 -14.86 -7.21
C ARG A 159 -14.82 -15.36 -5.83
N ILE A 160 -14.08 -15.02 -4.76
CA ILE A 160 -14.48 -15.37 -3.39
C ILE A 160 -15.75 -14.61 -3.00
N ILE A 161 -15.75 -13.29 -3.19
CA ILE A 161 -16.90 -12.42 -2.86
C ILE A 161 -18.16 -12.85 -3.62
N ASP A 162 -18.03 -13.17 -4.90
CA ASP A 162 -19.13 -13.62 -5.74
C ASP A 162 -19.75 -14.94 -5.25
N THR A 163 -18.93 -15.90 -4.81
CA THR A 163 -19.41 -17.15 -4.21
C THR A 163 -20.03 -16.92 -2.83
N LEU A 164 -19.52 -15.98 -2.04
CA LEU A 164 -20.12 -15.62 -0.75
C LEU A 164 -21.48 -14.92 -0.89
N PHE A 165 -21.73 -14.23 -2.01
CA PHE A 165 -23.03 -13.59 -2.26
C PHE A 165 -24.03 -14.50 -2.96
N ASN A 166 -23.58 -15.38 -3.85
CA ASN A 166 -24.47 -16.16 -4.73
C ASN A 166 -24.44 -17.68 -4.44
N GLY A 167 -23.62 -18.14 -3.51
CA GLY A 167 -23.47 -19.55 -3.17
C GLY A 167 -22.81 -20.38 -4.27
N PHE A 168 -23.08 -21.69 -4.27
CA PHE A 168 -22.45 -22.67 -5.16
C PHE A 168 -23.20 -22.91 -6.49
N GLY A 169 -24.27 -22.16 -6.76
CA GLY A 169 -25.10 -22.29 -7.96
C GLY A 169 -26.08 -23.47 -7.93
N ASP A 170 -26.52 -23.91 -9.11
CA ASP A 170 -27.62 -24.88 -9.28
C ASP A 170 -27.20 -26.35 -9.04
N GLU A 171 -28.17 -27.22 -8.73
CA GLU A 171 -28.01 -28.62 -8.25
C GLU A 171 -26.92 -29.43 -8.97
N GLY A 172 -26.79 -29.32 -10.29
CA GLY A 172 -25.85 -30.12 -11.08
C GLY A 172 -24.37 -29.73 -10.96
N GLY A 173 -24.05 -28.57 -10.37
CA GLY A 173 -22.69 -28.01 -10.31
C GLY A 173 -22.13 -27.75 -8.91
N ARG A 174 -22.95 -27.89 -7.85
CA ARG A 174 -22.61 -27.43 -6.48
C ARG A 174 -21.36 -28.08 -5.92
N ASN A 175 -21.22 -29.40 -6.02
CA ASN A 175 -20.04 -30.10 -5.50
C ASN A 175 -18.74 -29.69 -6.21
N VAL A 176 -18.82 -29.40 -7.50
CA VAL A 176 -17.68 -28.88 -8.28
C VAL A 176 -17.37 -27.44 -7.87
N ALA A 177 -18.38 -26.61 -7.63
CA ALA A 177 -18.23 -25.24 -7.16
C ALA A 177 -17.65 -25.18 -5.73
N LEU A 178 -18.18 -25.98 -4.80
CA LEU A 178 -17.65 -26.20 -3.46
C LEU A 178 -16.18 -26.62 -3.52
N THR A 179 -15.85 -27.59 -4.38
CA THR A 179 -14.47 -28.06 -4.53
C THR A 179 -13.52 -26.95 -4.98
N ARG A 180 -13.94 -26.17 -5.98
CA ARG A 180 -13.18 -25.03 -6.50
C ARG A 180 -13.03 -23.94 -5.46
N PHE A 181 -14.08 -23.67 -4.67
CA PHE A 181 -14.08 -22.64 -3.64
C PHE A 181 -13.14 -23.00 -2.50
N VAL A 182 -13.22 -24.22 -1.96
CA VAL A 182 -12.31 -24.68 -0.89
C VAL A 182 -10.85 -24.68 -1.36
N GLY A 183 -10.58 -25.16 -2.59
CA GLY A 183 -9.24 -25.08 -3.18
C GLY A 183 -8.75 -23.63 -3.39
N LEU A 184 -9.67 -22.68 -3.58
CA LEU A 184 -9.35 -21.26 -3.68
C LEU A 184 -8.90 -20.68 -2.34
N LEU A 185 -9.59 -21.03 -1.25
CA LEU A 185 -9.29 -20.55 0.10
C LEU A 185 -7.92 -21.03 0.58
N PHE A 186 -7.56 -22.27 0.26
CA PHE A 186 -6.23 -22.83 0.55
C PHE A 186 -5.18 -22.54 -0.53
N ASN A 187 -5.48 -21.72 -1.53
CA ASN A 187 -4.48 -21.33 -2.51
C ASN A 187 -3.38 -20.48 -1.86
N LYS A 188 -2.12 -20.57 -2.34
CA LYS A 188 -0.96 -19.81 -1.82
C LYS A 188 -1.17 -18.29 -1.77
N TRP A 189 -2.09 -17.75 -2.57
CA TRP A 189 -2.37 -16.31 -2.62
C TRP A 189 -3.46 -15.85 -1.64
N VAL A 190 -4.26 -16.78 -1.10
CA VAL A 190 -5.32 -16.47 -0.12
C VAL A 190 -4.90 -16.96 1.27
N ASP A 191 -4.43 -18.20 1.34
CA ASP A 191 -3.81 -18.81 2.52
C ASP A 191 -4.67 -18.77 3.80
N CYS A 192 -5.98 -19.03 3.68
CA CYS A 192 -6.84 -19.16 4.84
C CYS A 192 -6.40 -20.32 5.74
N ASP A 193 -6.45 -20.12 7.04
CA ASP A 193 -6.39 -21.21 8.00
C ASP A 193 -7.65 -22.11 7.89
N LEU A 194 -7.55 -23.31 8.46
CA LEU A 194 -8.59 -24.33 8.35
C LEU A 194 -9.94 -23.88 8.88
N GLU A 195 -9.97 -23.16 10.00
CA GLU A 195 -11.18 -22.70 10.66
C GLU A 195 -11.87 -21.62 9.82
N THR A 196 -11.12 -20.59 9.43
CA THR A 196 -11.62 -19.53 8.54
C THR A 196 -12.15 -20.10 7.22
N ALA A 197 -11.41 -21.04 6.61
CA ALA A 197 -11.84 -21.64 5.35
C ALA A 197 -13.15 -22.43 5.49
N TYR A 198 -13.33 -23.11 6.62
CA TYR A 198 -14.56 -23.86 6.90
C TYR A 198 -15.74 -22.93 7.13
N GLU A 199 -15.58 -21.86 7.91
CA GLU A 199 -16.64 -20.86 8.14
C GLU A 199 -17.08 -20.19 6.83
N LEU A 200 -16.12 -19.76 5.99
CA LEU A 200 -16.45 -19.17 4.68
C LEU A 200 -17.20 -20.15 3.78
N THR A 201 -16.88 -21.44 3.87
CA THR A 201 -17.57 -22.51 3.14
C THR A 201 -19.00 -22.69 3.61
N LYS A 202 -19.25 -22.65 4.93
CA LYS A 202 -20.61 -22.69 5.49
C LYS A 202 -21.43 -21.47 5.10
N ILE A 203 -20.82 -20.28 5.11
CA ILE A 203 -21.48 -19.03 4.68
C ILE A 203 -21.87 -19.12 3.21
N ALA A 204 -20.97 -19.57 2.33
CA ALA A 204 -21.31 -19.77 0.92
C ALA A 204 -22.44 -20.81 0.73
N ASN A 205 -22.45 -21.88 1.52
CA ASN A 205 -23.53 -22.87 1.46
C ASN A 205 -24.87 -22.31 1.93
N SER A 206 -24.89 -21.49 3.00
CA SER A 206 -26.13 -20.95 3.56
C SER A 206 -26.85 -19.98 2.62
N VAL A 207 -26.11 -19.33 1.72
CA VAL A 207 -26.68 -18.47 0.66
C VAL A 207 -26.95 -19.21 -0.66
N THR A 208 -26.66 -20.51 -0.73
CA THR A 208 -26.95 -21.34 -1.91
C THR A 208 -28.43 -21.70 -1.94
N VAL A 209 -29.07 -21.56 -3.10
CA VAL A 209 -30.43 -22.05 -3.31
C VAL A 209 -30.43 -23.58 -3.15
N GLU A 210 -31.17 -24.09 -2.16
CA GLU A 210 -31.10 -25.49 -1.70
C GLU A 210 -29.67 -25.91 -1.28
N PRO A 211 -29.25 -25.52 -0.06
CA PRO A 211 -27.92 -25.81 0.46
C PRO A 211 -27.61 -27.31 0.47
N LEU A 212 -26.33 -27.66 0.28
CA LEU A 212 -25.88 -29.03 0.48
C LEU A 212 -26.12 -29.45 1.94
N PRO A 213 -26.54 -30.70 2.20
CA PRO A 213 -26.57 -31.25 3.55
C PRO A 213 -25.22 -31.07 4.23
N ILE A 214 -25.22 -30.72 5.51
CA ILE A 214 -23.98 -30.40 6.23
C ILE A 214 -22.98 -31.56 6.20
N GLU A 215 -23.45 -32.81 6.27
CA GLU A 215 -22.61 -34.01 6.20
C GLU A 215 -21.90 -34.16 4.85
N GLU A 216 -22.53 -33.72 3.76
CA GLU A 216 -21.95 -33.76 2.41
C GLU A 216 -20.91 -32.65 2.24
N LEU A 217 -21.22 -31.45 2.76
CA LEU A 217 -20.28 -30.33 2.81
C LEU A 217 -19.03 -30.69 3.62
N ASP A 218 -19.21 -31.26 4.82
CA ASP A 218 -18.13 -31.65 5.73
C ASP A 218 -17.20 -32.68 5.10
N ARG A 219 -17.78 -33.69 4.45
CA ARG A 219 -17.04 -34.74 3.75
C ARG A 219 -16.19 -34.16 2.63
N THR A 220 -16.79 -33.27 1.82
CA THR A 220 -16.12 -32.65 0.67
C THR A 220 -15.02 -31.70 1.12
N PHE A 221 -15.31 -30.83 2.09
CA PHE A 221 -14.33 -29.90 2.68
C PHE A 221 -13.13 -30.65 3.26
N SER A 222 -13.39 -31.67 4.09
CA SER A 222 -12.34 -32.45 4.76
C SER A 222 -11.44 -33.17 3.75
N SER A 223 -12.01 -33.71 2.67
CA SER A 223 -11.26 -34.38 1.61
C SER A 223 -10.27 -33.42 0.93
N ILE A 224 -10.73 -32.21 0.58
CA ILE A 224 -9.92 -31.20 -0.11
C ILE A 224 -8.88 -30.60 0.82
N ALA A 225 -9.26 -30.25 2.05
CA ALA A 225 -8.32 -29.74 3.04
C ALA A 225 -7.15 -30.73 3.23
N ARG A 226 -7.44 -32.02 3.44
CA ARG A 226 -6.39 -33.06 3.54
C ARG A 226 -5.52 -33.17 2.29
N ALA A 227 -6.08 -32.95 1.10
CA ALA A 227 -5.32 -32.99 -0.14
C ALA A 227 -4.40 -31.76 -0.29
N GLU A 228 -4.87 -30.57 0.07
CA GLU A 228 -4.10 -29.32 -0.01
C GLU A 228 -2.99 -29.24 1.05
N TYR A 229 -3.25 -29.68 2.30
CA TYR A 229 -2.22 -29.75 3.33
C TYR A 229 -1.11 -30.75 2.99
N ARG A 230 -1.43 -31.88 2.33
CA ARG A 230 -0.43 -32.83 1.83
C ARG A 230 0.48 -32.27 0.73
N LYS A 231 0.06 -31.24 0.00
CA LYS A 231 0.89 -30.57 -1.02
C LYS A 231 1.80 -29.48 -0.43
N ARG A 232 1.54 -29.07 0.81
CA ARG A 232 2.22 -27.96 1.50
C ARG A 232 3.31 -28.42 2.47
N GLY A 233 3.23 -29.65 2.98
CA GLY A 233 4.33 -30.34 3.69
C GLY A 233 5.28 -31.02 2.72
#